data_AF-Q6FY49-F1
#
_entry.id   AF-Q6FY49-F1
#
_cell.length_a   1.000
_cell.length_b   1.000
_cell.length_c   1.000
_cell.angle_alpha   90.00
_cell.angle_beta   90.00
_cell.angle_gamma   90.00
#
_symmetry.space_group_name_H-M   'P 1'
#
loop_
_entity.id
_entity.type
_entity.pdbx_description
1 polymer ?
#
loop_
_entity_poly.entity_id
_entity_poly.type
_entity_poly.pdbx_seq_one_letter_code
_entity_poly.pdbx_strand_id
1 'polypeptide(L)'
;MSTLQRRRVNKSENASNGIEDREDDGTSSGKIAYDPEESKLQNDSKQPTLTLMEEVLLMGLRDREGYLSFWNDSISYALRGCILIELALRNKIRILDAPARMRFDISERLIEVIDSSKTGEVLLDETLQLMVNDEPLSIANWIDLLSGETWNLLKINYQLKQVRERLAKGLVDKGVLRTEMKNFFLFDMATHPVSDSSCKEAIKRRILSVLVSRNMEISYNSYFPESTNFKLIRTVSLIAGAYGANVLENVISSLEYDKRDKAITRAEEILAQFSQYPFDLQKESKDGISVNLNKELQEELESNPGSDLKLEVIAGVFEVFSRMDMLL
;
A
#
# COMPACT_ATOMS: atom_id res chain seq x y z
N MET A 1 -9.44 -52.36 41.23
CA MET A 1 -8.67 -51.91 42.40
C MET A 1 -7.85 -50.68 42.02
N SER A 2 -7.96 -49.62 42.82
CA SER A 2 -7.05 -48.48 43.04
C SER A 2 -6.59 -47.66 41.82
N THR A 3 -7.27 -46.58 41.41
CA THR A 3 -7.29 -45.17 41.92
C THR A 3 -6.02 -44.34 41.68
N LEU A 4 -6.18 -43.33 40.81
CA LEU A 4 -5.32 -42.19 40.53
C LEU A 4 -5.19 -41.27 41.77
N GLN A 5 -3.98 -40.83 42.10
CA GLN A 5 -3.70 -39.82 43.12
C GLN A 5 -3.36 -38.46 42.46
N ARG A 6 -4.25 -37.47 42.66
CA ARG A 6 -3.97 -36.03 42.52
C ARG A 6 -3.26 -35.54 43.79
N ARG A 7 -2.17 -34.78 43.66
CA ARG A 7 -1.57 -34.03 44.78
C ARG A 7 -1.72 -32.53 44.55
N ARG A 8 -2.55 -31.90 45.39
CA ARG A 8 -2.62 -30.45 45.66
C ARG A 8 -1.38 -30.02 46.43
N VAL A 9 -0.89 -28.79 46.20
CA VAL A 9 -0.02 -28.07 47.13
C VAL A 9 -0.63 -26.70 47.40
N ASN A 10 -0.56 -26.32 48.68
CA ASN A 10 -1.38 -25.33 49.37
C ASN A 10 -0.90 -23.88 49.21
N LYS A 11 -1.91 -23.02 49.33
CA LYS A 11 -1.91 -21.59 49.68
C LYS A 11 -1.35 -21.34 51.10
N SER A 12 -0.65 -20.22 51.28
CA SER A 12 -0.42 -19.57 52.59
C SER A 12 -0.54 -18.06 52.45
N GLU A 13 -1.45 -17.46 53.22
CA GLU A 13 -1.73 -16.03 53.31
C GLU A 13 -1.10 -15.44 54.59
N ASN A 14 -0.51 -14.25 54.44
CA ASN A 14 -0.43 -13.07 55.30
C ASN A 14 -0.23 -13.17 56.83
N ALA A 15 0.76 -12.40 57.31
CA ALA A 15 0.60 -11.50 58.47
C ALA A 15 1.56 -10.29 58.37
N SER A 16 1.01 -9.13 58.72
CA SER A 16 1.50 -7.76 58.62
C SER A 16 2.45 -7.33 59.76
N ASN A 17 3.34 -6.37 59.50
CA ASN A 17 3.45 -5.06 60.18
C ASN A 17 4.83 -4.41 59.96
N GLY A 18 4.83 -3.10 59.68
CA GLY A 18 6.01 -2.24 59.80
C GLY A 18 6.10 -1.17 58.71
N ILE A 19 5.44 -0.04 58.94
CA ILE A 19 5.67 1.22 58.22
C ILE A 19 6.93 1.85 58.80
N GLU A 20 7.95 2.10 57.97
CA GLU A 20 8.92 3.17 58.18
C GLU A 20 9.26 3.81 56.84
N ASP A 21 9.04 5.12 56.77
CA ASP A 21 9.41 6.03 55.69
C ASP A 21 10.93 6.07 55.49
N ARG A 22 11.40 5.88 54.25
CA ARG A 22 12.64 6.48 53.75
C ARG A 22 12.49 6.87 52.28
N GLU A 23 12.41 8.17 52.05
CA GLU A 23 12.81 8.82 50.81
C GLU A 23 14.30 8.50 50.55
N ASP A 24 14.62 7.98 49.37
CA ASP A 24 15.84 8.41 48.66
C ASP A 24 15.70 8.19 47.15
N ASP A 25 16.22 9.18 46.45
CA ASP A 25 16.20 9.46 45.02
C ASP A 25 17.25 8.61 44.28
N GLY A 26 17.00 8.25 43.02
CA GLY A 26 17.98 7.46 42.26
C GLY A 26 17.43 6.77 41.00
N THR A 27 17.14 7.57 39.99
CA THR A 27 17.18 7.26 38.55
C THR A 27 17.84 5.92 38.15
N SER A 28 17.07 4.84 38.12
CA SER A 28 17.43 3.66 37.31
C SER A 28 16.71 3.78 35.97
N SER A 29 17.35 4.45 35.01
CA SER A 29 16.98 4.39 33.61
C SER A 29 16.90 2.92 33.20
N GLY A 30 15.68 2.41 32.99
CA GLY A 30 15.49 1.10 32.42
C GLY A 30 16.28 1.05 31.12
N LYS A 31 17.30 0.19 31.07
CA LYS A 31 18.00 -0.14 29.83
C LYS A 31 16.97 -0.80 28.93
N ILE A 32 16.28 0.00 28.13
CA ILE A 32 15.45 -0.46 27.02
C ILE A 32 16.39 -1.29 26.16
N ALA A 33 16.10 -2.59 26.04
CA ALA A 33 16.89 -3.49 25.22
C ALA A 33 16.86 -2.92 23.79
N TYR A 34 18.03 -2.58 23.25
CA TYR A 34 18.17 -2.12 21.89
C TYR A 34 17.93 -3.30 20.96
N ASP A 35 16.74 -3.37 20.35
CA ASP A 35 16.47 -4.31 19.26
C ASP A 35 16.88 -3.63 17.93
N PRO A 36 17.90 -4.17 17.23
CA PRO A 36 18.30 -3.64 15.93
C PRO A 36 17.16 -3.65 14.89
N GLU A 37 16.18 -4.55 14.99
CA GLU A 37 15.03 -4.58 14.08
C GLU A 37 14.07 -3.41 14.34
N GLU A 38 13.84 -3.05 15.61
CA GLU A 38 12.95 -1.94 16.00
C GLU A 38 13.54 -0.56 15.60
N SER A 39 14.87 -0.42 15.69
CA SER A 39 15.57 0.80 15.23
C SER A 39 15.51 0.99 13.70
N LYS A 40 15.44 -0.09 12.92
CA LYS A 40 15.27 -0.04 11.46
C LYS A 40 13.84 0.32 11.05
N LEU A 41 12.85 -0.14 11.82
CA LEU A 41 11.45 0.27 11.66
C LEU A 41 11.24 1.75 12.04
N GLN A 42 12.00 2.29 13.00
CA GLN A 42 11.94 3.71 13.36
C GLN A 42 12.64 4.65 12.37
N ASN A 43 13.68 4.18 11.67
CA ASN A 43 14.30 4.92 10.57
C ASN A 43 13.38 5.07 9.34
N ASP A 44 12.17 4.51 9.41
CA ASP A 44 11.17 4.53 8.36
C ASP A 44 10.22 5.73 8.41
N SER A 45 10.61 6.80 9.12
CA SER A 45 9.85 8.05 9.29
C SER A 45 9.53 8.81 7.98
N LYS A 46 10.00 8.29 6.84
CA LYS A 46 9.75 8.83 5.50
C LYS A 46 8.71 8.03 4.71
N GLN A 47 8.13 6.99 5.30
CA GLN A 47 7.01 6.26 4.71
C GLN A 47 5.66 6.83 5.17
N PRO A 48 4.63 6.82 4.31
CA PRO A 48 3.28 7.15 4.73
C PRO A 48 2.72 6.08 5.66
N THR A 49 1.73 6.43 6.47
CA THR A 49 1.06 5.48 7.38
C THR A 49 0.25 4.43 6.62
N LEU A 50 -0.35 4.83 5.51
CA LEU A 50 -1.14 3.94 4.65
C LEU A 50 -0.30 3.44 3.48
N THR A 51 -0.42 2.15 3.21
CA THR A 51 0.09 1.53 1.98
C THR A 51 -0.80 1.91 0.80
N LEU A 52 -0.24 1.83 -0.41
CA LEU A 52 -1.02 2.07 -1.62
C LEU A 52 -2.25 1.16 -1.74
N MET A 53 -2.11 -0.11 -1.32
CA MET A 53 -3.22 -1.08 -1.29
C MET A 53 -4.39 -0.60 -0.42
N GLU A 54 -4.10 -0.04 0.75
CA GLU A 54 -5.10 0.48 1.68
C GLU A 54 -5.78 1.74 1.14
N GLU A 55 -5.03 2.64 0.50
CA GLU A 55 -5.61 3.83 -0.13
C GLU A 55 -6.55 3.47 -1.28
N VAL A 56 -6.17 2.53 -2.15
CA VAL A 56 -7.05 2.02 -3.23
C VAL A 56 -8.29 1.34 -2.64
N LEU A 57 -8.14 0.54 -1.59
CA LEU A 57 -9.27 -0.09 -0.90
C LEU A 57 -10.25 0.96 -0.34
N LEU A 58 -9.73 2.03 0.28
CA LEU A 58 -10.55 3.14 0.80
C LEU A 58 -11.34 3.87 -0.30
N MET A 59 -10.80 3.98 -1.51
CA MET A 59 -11.51 4.57 -2.66
C MET A 59 -12.68 3.69 -3.14
N GLY A 60 -12.61 2.37 -2.93
CA GLY A 60 -13.71 1.44 -3.21
C GLY A 60 -14.78 1.35 -2.10
N LEU A 61 -14.46 1.79 -0.87
CA LEU A 61 -15.36 1.68 0.29
C LEU A 61 -16.41 2.78 0.30
N ARG A 62 -17.64 2.46 0.75
CA ARG A 62 -18.66 3.46 1.09
C ARG A 62 -18.52 3.91 2.54
N ASP A 63 -18.71 5.19 2.80
CA ASP A 63 -18.41 5.80 4.10
C ASP A 63 -19.24 5.21 5.25
N ARG A 64 -20.53 4.93 5.02
CA ARG A 64 -21.46 4.48 6.08
C ARG A 64 -21.61 2.97 6.20
N GLU A 65 -21.39 2.23 5.11
CA GLU A 65 -21.80 0.83 5.03
C GLU A 65 -20.68 -0.12 5.49
N GLY A 66 -19.42 0.28 5.36
CA GLY A 66 -18.26 -0.51 5.79
C GLY A 66 -17.98 -1.73 4.91
N TYR A 67 -18.59 -1.76 3.73
CA TYR A 67 -18.31 -2.72 2.67
C TYR A 67 -17.92 -1.98 1.40
N LEU A 68 -17.17 -2.66 0.54
CA LEU A 68 -16.87 -2.17 -0.79
C LEU A 68 -18.15 -2.10 -1.61
N SER A 69 -18.29 -1.06 -2.44
CA SER A 69 -19.40 -0.99 -3.39
C SER A 69 -19.43 -2.22 -4.31
N PHE A 70 -18.25 -2.74 -4.65
CA PHE A 70 -18.06 -3.97 -5.43
C PHE A 70 -16.62 -4.48 -5.20
N TRP A 71 -16.43 -5.75 -4.85
CA TRP A 71 -15.11 -6.41 -4.92
C TRP A 71 -15.11 -7.29 -6.16
N ASN A 72 -14.29 -6.94 -7.14
CA ASN A 72 -14.14 -7.65 -8.41
C ASN A 72 -12.70 -8.13 -8.60
N ASP A 73 -12.47 -8.83 -9.70
CA ASP A 73 -11.15 -9.33 -10.04
C ASP A 73 -10.21 -8.18 -10.44
N SER A 74 -10.73 -7.07 -10.97
CA SER A 74 -9.96 -5.84 -11.26
C SER A 74 -9.28 -5.27 -10.02
N ILE A 75 -10.03 -4.97 -8.95
CA ILE A 75 -9.45 -4.44 -7.70
C ILE A 75 -8.52 -5.49 -7.08
N SER A 76 -8.90 -6.77 -7.12
CA SER A 76 -8.05 -7.85 -6.61
C SER A 76 -6.68 -7.85 -7.29
N TYR A 77 -6.64 -7.82 -8.63
CA TYR A 77 -5.43 -7.83 -9.43
C TYR A 77 -4.61 -6.54 -9.28
N ALA A 78 -5.28 -5.37 -9.31
CA ALA A 78 -4.64 -4.07 -9.14
C ALA A 78 -3.93 -3.93 -7.77
N LEU A 79 -4.49 -4.51 -6.71
CA LEU A 79 -3.87 -4.54 -5.38
C LEU A 79 -2.53 -5.30 -5.37
N ARG A 80 -2.34 -6.33 -6.23
CA ARG A 80 -1.05 -7.03 -6.35
C ARG A 80 -0.02 -6.17 -7.07
N GLY A 81 -0.43 -5.41 -8.08
CA GLY A 81 0.43 -4.36 -8.65
C GLY A 81 0.85 -3.33 -7.61
N CYS A 82 -0.09 -2.89 -6.76
CA CYS A 82 0.19 -1.96 -5.67
C CYS A 82 1.21 -2.51 -4.66
N ILE A 83 1.21 -3.82 -4.38
CA ILE A 83 2.22 -4.48 -3.54
C ILE A 83 3.62 -4.31 -4.14
N LEU A 84 3.79 -4.56 -5.45
CA LEU A 84 5.09 -4.40 -6.10
C LEU A 84 5.56 -2.94 -6.13
N ILE A 85 4.65 -2.00 -6.40
CA ILE A 85 4.96 -0.55 -6.32
C ILE A 85 5.43 -0.20 -4.91
N GLU A 86 4.72 -0.66 -3.89
CA GLU A 86 5.06 -0.37 -2.49
C GLU A 86 6.42 -0.97 -2.11
N LEU A 87 6.71 -2.21 -2.51
CA LEU A 87 8.03 -2.84 -2.31
C LEU A 87 9.15 -2.05 -3.01
N ALA A 88 8.92 -1.54 -4.22
CA ALA A 88 9.90 -0.74 -4.96
C ALA A 88 10.16 0.62 -4.27
N LEU A 89 9.10 1.30 -3.82
CA LEU A 89 9.19 2.57 -3.10
C LEU A 89 9.83 2.44 -1.71
N ARG A 90 9.71 1.27 -1.09
CA ARG A 90 10.38 0.91 0.18
C ARG A 90 11.81 0.37 -0.02
N ASN A 91 12.34 0.46 -1.24
CA ASN A 91 13.69 -0.01 -1.63
C ASN A 91 13.94 -1.51 -1.40
N LYS A 92 12.89 -2.34 -1.44
CA LYS A 92 12.99 -3.80 -1.25
C LYS A 92 13.31 -4.53 -2.54
N ILE A 93 12.81 -4.03 -3.67
CA ILE A 93 12.99 -4.62 -4.99
C ILE A 93 13.44 -3.59 -6.03
N ARG A 94 14.07 -4.06 -7.10
CA ARG A 94 14.36 -3.29 -8.32
C ARG A 94 14.32 -4.19 -9.55
N ILE A 95 14.33 -3.59 -10.73
CA ILE A 95 14.61 -4.30 -11.98
C ILE A 95 16.03 -4.90 -11.94
N LEU A 96 16.16 -6.14 -12.43
CA LEU A 96 17.43 -6.81 -12.66
C LEU A 96 18.26 -6.02 -13.67
N ASP A 97 19.46 -5.57 -13.28
CA ASP A 97 20.31 -4.71 -14.11
C ASP A 97 21.06 -5.47 -15.21
N ALA A 98 20.31 -5.98 -16.18
CA ALA A 98 20.83 -6.65 -17.36
C ALA A 98 20.55 -5.79 -18.62
N PRO A 99 21.53 -5.54 -19.51
CA PRO A 99 21.31 -4.77 -20.75
C PRO A 99 20.28 -5.40 -21.70
N ALA A 100 20.13 -6.74 -21.64
CA ALA A 100 19.17 -7.48 -22.47
C ALA A 100 17.71 -7.12 -22.14
N ARG A 101 17.42 -6.58 -20.96
CA ARG A 101 16.05 -6.24 -20.52
C ARG A 101 15.35 -5.23 -21.42
N MET A 102 16.13 -4.35 -22.06
CA MET A 102 15.63 -3.30 -22.97
C MET A 102 15.00 -3.86 -24.24
N ARG A 103 15.15 -5.17 -24.52
CA ARG A 103 14.51 -5.87 -25.63
C ARG A 103 13.08 -6.33 -25.32
N PHE A 104 12.69 -6.28 -24.04
CA PHE A 104 11.39 -6.70 -23.57
C PHE A 104 10.57 -5.49 -23.12
N ASP A 105 9.25 -5.62 -23.22
CA ASP A 105 8.27 -4.74 -22.59
C ASP A 105 8.61 -4.59 -21.09
N ILE A 106 8.25 -3.45 -20.49
CA ILE A 106 8.68 -3.13 -19.13
C ILE A 106 8.06 -4.10 -18.13
N SER A 107 6.78 -4.47 -18.33
CA SER A 107 6.08 -5.48 -17.54
C SER A 107 6.74 -6.87 -17.59
N GLU A 108 7.49 -7.18 -18.65
CA GLU A 108 8.19 -8.46 -18.83
C GLU A 108 9.63 -8.46 -18.29
N ARG A 109 10.10 -7.34 -17.73
CA ARG A 109 11.44 -7.25 -17.14
C ARG A 109 11.46 -7.93 -15.77
N LEU A 110 12.55 -8.66 -15.52
CA LEU A 110 12.75 -9.40 -14.28
C LEU A 110 13.05 -8.45 -13.12
N ILE A 111 12.52 -8.78 -11.95
CA ILE A 111 12.78 -8.05 -10.69
C ILE A 111 13.60 -8.89 -9.72
N GLU A 112 14.51 -8.23 -9.02
CA GLU A 112 15.35 -8.82 -7.98
C GLU A 112 15.12 -8.15 -6.62
N VAL A 113 15.30 -8.93 -5.54
CA VAL A 113 15.20 -8.45 -4.17
C VAL A 113 16.53 -7.83 -3.74
N ILE A 114 16.49 -6.59 -3.27
CA ILE A 114 17.66 -5.86 -2.74
C ILE A 114 17.77 -6.07 -1.23
N ASP A 115 16.63 -5.98 -0.53
CA ASP A 115 16.56 -6.01 0.92
C ASP A 115 15.35 -6.85 1.34
N SER A 116 15.62 -7.92 2.09
CA SER A 116 14.64 -8.88 2.60
C SER A 116 14.18 -8.59 4.03
N SER A 117 14.63 -7.49 4.64
CA SER A 117 14.17 -7.11 5.98
C SER A 117 12.68 -6.75 5.98
N LYS A 118 12.00 -7.11 7.08
CA LYS A 118 10.56 -6.93 7.23
C LYS A 118 10.16 -5.45 7.12
N THR A 119 9.01 -5.23 6.48
CA THR A 119 8.37 -3.94 6.31
C THR A 119 7.36 -3.63 7.42
N GLY A 120 6.93 -4.64 8.18
CA GLY A 120 5.85 -4.52 9.17
C GLY A 120 4.45 -4.70 8.58
N GLU A 121 4.33 -4.75 7.25
CA GLU A 121 3.07 -4.96 6.53
C GLU A 121 2.97 -6.42 6.09
N VAL A 122 1.97 -7.15 6.59
CA VAL A 122 1.91 -8.62 6.45
C VAL A 122 1.88 -9.07 4.97
N LEU A 123 1.19 -8.33 4.09
CA LEU A 123 1.10 -8.68 2.67
C LEU A 123 2.41 -8.42 1.91
N LEU A 124 3.12 -7.33 2.26
CA LEU A 124 4.42 -7.02 1.69
C LEU A 124 5.45 -8.05 2.13
N ASP A 125 5.46 -8.41 3.42
CA ASP A 125 6.42 -9.36 4.00
C ASP A 125 6.22 -10.78 3.45
N GLU A 126 4.97 -11.23 3.29
CA GLU A 126 4.67 -12.53 2.67
C GLU A 126 5.13 -12.57 1.21
N THR A 127 4.89 -11.50 0.45
CA THR A 127 5.33 -11.38 -0.95
C THR A 127 6.86 -11.37 -1.02
N LEU A 128 7.52 -10.60 -0.17
CA LEU A 128 8.97 -10.51 -0.10
C LEU A 128 9.59 -11.87 0.25
N GLN A 129 8.96 -12.65 1.15
CA GLN A 129 9.39 -14.01 1.47
C GLN A 129 9.29 -14.94 0.26
N LEU A 130 8.24 -14.85 -0.56
CA LEU A 130 8.15 -15.63 -1.79
C LEU A 130 9.26 -15.24 -2.78
N MET A 131 9.48 -13.93 -2.97
CA MET A 131 10.49 -13.42 -3.91
C MET A 131 11.93 -13.79 -3.53
N VAL A 132 12.26 -13.86 -2.25
CA VAL A 132 13.60 -14.25 -1.77
C VAL A 132 13.90 -15.73 -2.04
N ASN A 133 12.88 -16.59 -2.08
CA ASN A 133 13.04 -18.04 -2.21
C ASN A 133 12.89 -18.54 -3.66
N ASP A 134 12.78 -17.64 -4.62
CA ASP A 134 12.54 -17.96 -6.02
C ASP A 134 13.58 -17.28 -6.92
N GLU A 135 13.63 -17.69 -8.18
CA GLU A 135 14.42 -17.00 -9.19
C GLU A 135 13.80 -15.64 -9.58
N PRO A 136 14.57 -14.70 -10.15
CA PRO A 136 14.02 -13.45 -10.65
C PRO A 136 12.94 -13.70 -11.73
N LEU A 137 11.70 -13.33 -11.45
CA LEU A 137 10.56 -13.39 -12.39
C LEU A 137 10.18 -11.98 -12.86
N SER A 138 9.40 -11.90 -13.95
CA SER A 138 8.91 -10.62 -14.49
C SER A 138 7.85 -9.98 -13.60
N ILE A 139 7.64 -8.67 -13.75
CA ILE A 139 6.61 -7.92 -13.03
C ILE A 139 5.22 -8.52 -13.29
N ALA A 140 4.87 -8.75 -14.56
CA ALA A 140 3.59 -9.35 -14.93
C ALA A 140 3.39 -10.73 -14.28
N ASN A 141 4.41 -11.59 -14.34
CA ASN A 141 4.35 -12.94 -13.77
C ASN A 141 4.18 -12.91 -12.24
N TRP A 142 4.84 -12.00 -11.53
CA TRP A 142 4.62 -11.82 -10.09
C TRP A 142 3.18 -11.40 -9.79
N ILE A 143 2.60 -10.47 -10.55
CA ILE A 143 1.21 -10.05 -10.34
C ILE A 143 0.25 -11.22 -10.60
N ASP A 144 0.47 -12.00 -11.65
CA ASP A 144 -0.33 -13.20 -11.98
C ASP A 144 -0.23 -14.28 -10.90
N LEU A 145 0.98 -14.56 -10.41
CA LEU A 145 1.23 -15.53 -9.34
C LEU A 145 0.55 -15.14 -8.04
N LEU A 146 0.69 -13.88 -7.62
CA LEU A 146 0.11 -13.36 -6.37
C LEU A 146 -1.42 -13.24 -6.45
N SER A 147 -1.97 -13.13 -7.66
CA SER A 147 -3.42 -13.09 -7.93
C SER A 147 -4.02 -14.48 -8.10
N GLY A 148 -3.21 -15.46 -8.52
CA GLY A 148 -3.65 -16.83 -8.82
C GLY A 148 -4.15 -17.01 -10.26
N GLU A 149 -3.77 -16.13 -11.18
CA GLU A 149 -4.17 -16.14 -12.59
C GLU A 149 -3.29 -17.06 -13.47
N THR A 150 -2.19 -17.58 -12.90
CA THR A 150 -1.29 -18.49 -13.60
C THR A 150 -1.68 -19.96 -13.44
N TRP A 151 -1.41 -20.75 -14.49
CA TRP A 151 -1.59 -22.21 -14.50
C TRP A 151 -0.38 -22.99 -13.98
N ASN A 152 0.64 -22.32 -13.43
CA ASN A 152 1.83 -22.98 -12.92
C ASN A 152 1.55 -23.75 -11.62
N LEU A 153 1.31 -25.07 -11.75
CA LEU A 153 1.00 -25.97 -10.64
C LEU A 153 2.07 -26.00 -9.54
N LEU A 154 3.34 -25.74 -9.88
CA LEU A 154 4.43 -25.74 -8.90
C LEU A 154 4.40 -24.52 -7.97
N LYS A 155 3.77 -23.42 -8.43
CA LYS A 155 3.71 -22.13 -7.70
C LYS A 155 2.28 -21.75 -7.28
N ILE A 156 1.37 -22.73 -7.21
CA ILE A 156 -0.04 -22.49 -6.85
C ILE A 156 -0.24 -21.89 -5.45
N ASN A 157 0.74 -22.08 -4.55
CA ASN A 157 0.73 -21.54 -3.20
C ASN A 157 1.19 -20.06 -3.12
N TYR A 158 1.55 -19.43 -4.25
CA TYR A 158 2.01 -18.03 -4.29
C TYR A 158 0.83 -17.05 -4.23
N GLN A 159 -0.39 -17.52 -4.53
CA GLN A 159 -1.59 -16.70 -4.46
C GLN A 159 -1.81 -16.18 -3.03
N LEU A 160 -1.87 -14.86 -2.89
CA LEU A 160 -2.18 -14.22 -1.61
C LEU A 160 -3.66 -14.42 -1.27
N LYS A 161 -3.92 -14.99 -0.11
CA LYS A 161 -5.27 -15.29 0.38
C LYS A 161 -5.76 -14.23 1.37
N GLN A 162 -7.08 -14.04 1.38
CA GLN A 162 -7.77 -13.14 2.33
C GLN A 162 -7.23 -11.70 2.32
N VAL A 163 -6.83 -11.21 1.14
CA VAL A 163 -6.21 -9.89 0.99
C VAL A 163 -7.15 -8.78 1.50
N ARG A 164 -8.44 -8.87 1.16
CA ARG A 164 -9.45 -7.90 1.59
C ARG A 164 -9.56 -7.82 3.12
N GLU A 165 -9.69 -8.97 3.79
CA GLU A 165 -9.86 -9.06 5.23
C GLU A 165 -8.60 -8.57 5.96
N ARG A 166 -7.42 -8.91 5.44
CA ARG A 166 -6.13 -8.48 5.99
C ARG A 166 -5.90 -6.98 5.85
N LEU A 167 -6.25 -6.39 4.70
CA LEU A 167 -6.21 -4.94 4.52
C LEU A 167 -7.23 -4.23 5.42
N ALA A 168 -8.44 -4.76 5.56
CA ALA A 168 -9.44 -4.22 6.46
C ALA A 168 -8.95 -4.24 7.91
N LYS A 169 -8.31 -5.33 8.34
CA LYS A 169 -7.67 -5.42 9.66
C LYS A 169 -6.55 -4.38 9.83
N GLY A 170 -5.66 -4.23 8.85
CA GLY A 170 -4.61 -3.20 8.89
C GLY A 170 -5.17 -1.78 9.05
N LEU A 171 -6.25 -1.46 8.32
CA LEU A 171 -6.94 -0.18 8.45
C LEU A 171 -7.65 0.02 9.81
N VAL A 172 -8.12 -1.06 10.46
CA VAL A 172 -8.65 -1.01 11.83
C VAL A 172 -7.54 -0.75 12.83
N ASP A 173 -6.41 -1.47 12.70
CA ASP A 173 -5.26 -1.32 13.59
C ASP A 173 -4.65 0.10 13.47
N LYS A 174 -4.75 0.72 12.29
CA LYS A 174 -4.35 2.12 12.02
C LYS A 174 -5.41 3.17 12.41
N GLY A 175 -6.56 2.75 12.95
CA GLY A 175 -7.64 3.62 13.42
C GLY A 175 -8.46 4.31 12.34
N VAL A 176 -8.29 3.94 11.07
CA VAL A 176 -9.05 4.52 9.95
C VAL A 176 -10.45 3.88 9.86
N LEU A 177 -10.52 2.56 10.06
CA LEU A 177 -11.77 1.83 10.17
C LEU A 177 -12.04 1.47 11.63
N ARG A 178 -13.30 1.19 11.97
CA ARG A 178 -13.68 0.60 13.25
C ARG A 178 -14.41 -0.72 13.01
N THR A 179 -14.33 -1.64 13.95
CA THR A 179 -15.10 -2.89 13.87
C THR A 179 -16.46 -2.68 14.54
N GLU A 180 -17.53 -2.92 13.78
CA GLU A 180 -18.91 -2.95 14.28
C GLU A 180 -19.55 -4.30 13.96
N MET A 181 -20.19 -4.92 14.94
CA MET A 181 -21.03 -6.10 14.71
C MET A 181 -22.42 -5.65 14.27
N LYS A 182 -22.82 -6.01 13.05
CA LYS A 182 -24.19 -5.83 12.57
C LYS A 182 -24.96 -7.14 12.72
N ASN A 183 -26.08 -7.06 13.43
CA ASN A 183 -26.94 -8.20 13.66
C ASN A 183 -27.93 -8.32 12.49
N PHE A 184 -27.83 -9.40 11.74
CA PHE A 184 -28.82 -9.77 10.74
C PHE A 184 -29.78 -10.78 11.33
N PHE A 185 -30.94 -10.98 10.69
CA PHE A 185 -31.99 -11.87 11.20
C PHE A 185 -31.52 -13.31 11.51
N LEU A 186 -30.50 -13.79 10.80
CA LEU A 186 -30.00 -15.17 10.93
C LEU A 186 -28.55 -15.30 11.43
N PHE A 187 -27.79 -14.20 11.51
CA PHE A 187 -26.38 -14.21 11.90
C PHE A 187 -25.89 -12.80 12.21
N ASP A 188 -24.80 -12.71 12.96
CA ASP A 188 -24.08 -11.45 13.15
C ASP A 188 -22.87 -11.41 12.20
N MET A 189 -22.60 -10.24 11.62
CA MET A 189 -21.47 -10.04 10.71
C MET A 189 -20.62 -8.87 11.20
N ALA A 190 -19.31 -9.08 11.25
CA ALA A 190 -18.35 -8.02 11.50
C ALA A 190 -18.27 -7.11 10.27
N THR A 191 -18.38 -5.81 10.51
CA THR A 191 -18.43 -4.76 9.49
C THR A 191 -17.40 -3.69 9.83
N HIS A 192 -16.85 -3.03 8.82
CA HIS A 192 -15.73 -2.12 9.00
C HIS A 192 -16.04 -0.71 8.46
N PRO A 193 -16.98 0.04 9.07
CA PRO A 193 -17.26 1.40 8.65
C PRO A 193 -16.08 2.34 8.90
N VAL A 194 -16.03 3.42 8.13
CA VAL A 194 -14.99 4.44 8.25
C VAL A 194 -15.15 5.17 9.59
N SER A 195 -14.09 5.15 10.39
CA SER A 195 -14.02 5.87 11.68
C SER A 195 -13.52 7.29 11.46
N ASP A 196 -12.40 7.44 10.75
CA ASP A 196 -11.86 8.74 10.37
C ASP A 196 -12.15 9.07 8.90
N SER A 197 -13.19 9.88 8.68
CA SER A 197 -13.53 10.35 7.34
C SER A 197 -12.51 11.34 6.78
N SER A 198 -11.69 11.98 7.62
CA SER A 198 -10.71 12.97 7.17
C SER A 198 -9.57 12.31 6.37
N CYS A 199 -9.21 11.08 6.72
CA CYS A 199 -8.26 10.26 5.98
C CYS A 199 -8.70 10.08 4.52
N LYS A 200 -9.91 9.57 4.30
CA LYS A 200 -10.46 9.34 2.95
C LYS A 200 -10.63 10.64 2.16
N GLU A 201 -11.08 11.70 2.81
CA GLU A 201 -11.24 13.02 2.20
C GLU A 201 -9.90 13.63 1.77
N ALA A 202 -8.82 13.43 2.55
CA ALA A 202 -7.49 13.86 2.17
C ALA A 202 -6.98 13.12 0.92
N ILE A 203 -7.19 11.81 0.84
CA ILE A 203 -6.85 11.01 -0.35
C ILE A 203 -7.61 11.53 -1.58
N LYS A 204 -8.93 11.75 -1.43
CA LYS A 204 -9.78 12.35 -2.47
C LYS A 204 -9.23 13.70 -2.94
N ARG A 205 -8.86 14.60 -2.02
CA ARG A 205 -8.30 15.91 -2.38
C ARG A 205 -6.98 15.81 -3.14
N ARG A 206 -6.09 14.89 -2.77
CA ARG A 206 -4.84 14.67 -3.52
C ARG A 206 -5.12 14.20 -4.95
N ILE A 207 -6.02 13.24 -5.13
CA ILE A 207 -6.44 12.77 -6.47
C ILE A 207 -7.03 13.93 -7.28
N LEU A 208 -7.97 14.69 -6.71
CA LEU A 208 -8.61 15.82 -7.40
C LEU A 208 -7.64 16.96 -7.72
N SER A 209 -6.62 17.17 -6.88
CA SER A 209 -5.58 18.15 -7.14
C SER A 209 -4.77 17.84 -8.40
N VAL A 210 -4.57 16.55 -8.71
CA VAL A 210 -3.89 16.11 -9.93
C VAL A 210 -4.83 16.05 -11.13
N LEU A 211 -6.09 15.62 -10.94
CA LEU A 211 -7.00 15.34 -12.06
C LEU A 211 -7.95 16.47 -12.44
N VAL A 212 -8.05 17.53 -11.63
CA VAL A 212 -9.02 18.62 -11.86
C VAL A 212 -8.38 20.00 -11.78
N SER A 213 -7.49 20.23 -10.82
CA SER A 213 -6.88 21.55 -10.65
C SER A 213 -5.93 21.88 -11.80
N ARG A 214 -5.92 23.14 -12.23
CA ARG A 214 -4.98 23.63 -13.25
C ARG A 214 -3.53 23.48 -12.79
N ASN A 215 -3.24 23.92 -11.58
CA ASN A 215 -1.97 23.71 -10.90
C ASN A 215 -2.20 22.70 -9.77
N MET A 216 -1.40 21.66 -9.75
CA MET A 216 -1.41 20.64 -8.71
C MET A 216 -0.73 21.19 -7.46
N GLU A 217 -1.39 21.02 -6.32
CA GLU A 217 -0.89 21.30 -4.99
C GLU A 217 -1.28 20.15 -4.05
N ILE A 218 -0.28 19.50 -3.43
CA ILE A 218 -0.54 18.37 -2.53
C ILE A 218 -0.76 18.88 -1.10
N SER A 219 -1.92 18.53 -0.55
CA SER A 219 -2.19 18.72 0.88
C SER A 219 -1.64 17.54 1.70
N TYR A 220 -1.03 17.86 2.83
CA TYR A 220 -0.44 16.89 3.76
C TYR A 220 -1.31 16.72 5.02
N ASN A 221 -1.20 15.55 5.65
CA ASN A 221 -1.85 15.25 6.92
C ASN A 221 -1.01 14.26 7.75
N SER A 222 -1.56 13.77 8.86
CA SER A 222 -0.88 12.77 9.70
C SER A 222 -0.57 11.46 8.98
N TYR A 223 -1.41 11.06 8.02
CA TYR A 223 -1.25 9.81 7.27
C TYR A 223 -0.26 9.93 6.10
N PHE A 224 -0.15 11.13 5.53
CA PHE A 224 0.72 11.47 4.42
C PHE A 224 1.47 12.80 4.71
N PRO A 225 2.53 12.75 5.55
CA PRO A 225 3.30 13.93 5.92
C PRO A 225 4.13 14.48 4.76
N GLU A 226 4.54 15.75 4.87
CA GLU A 226 5.42 16.39 3.87
C GLU A 226 6.82 15.74 3.80
N SER A 227 7.27 15.07 4.87
CA SER A 227 8.53 14.33 4.92
C SER A 227 8.51 12.99 4.17
N THR A 228 7.37 12.61 3.59
CA THR A 228 7.23 11.37 2.82
C THR A 228 8.13 11.40 1.59
N ASN A 229 8.79 10.29 1.28
CA ASN A 229 9.56 10.16 0.04
C ASN A 229 8.65 9.85 -1.15
N PHE A 230 9.02 10.34 -2.34
CA PHE A 230 8.31 10.05 -3.60
C PHE A 230 6.81 10.40 -3.53
N LYS A 231 6.48 11.59 -3.04
CA LYS A 231 5.10 12.04 -2.77
C LYS A 231 4.27 12.08 -4.04
N LEU A 232 4.86 12.60 -5.12
CA LEU A 232 4.20 12.73 -6.41
C LEU A 232 4.07 11.36 -7.06
N ILE A 233 5.15 10.58 -7.09
CA ILE A 233 5.12 9.20 -7.61
C ILE A 233 4.08 8.34 -6.86
N ARG A 234 3.97 8.48 -5.54
CA ARG A 234 2.93 7.78 -4.74
C ARG A 234 1.52 8.22 -5.13
N THR A 235 1.31 9.52 -5.34
CA THR A 235 -0.01 10.04 -5.75
C THR A 235 -0.36 9.60 -7.18
N VAL A 236 0.61 9.61 -8.10
CA VAL A 236 0.44 9.08 -9.46
C VAL A 236 0.16 7.58 -9.43
N SER A 237 0.87 6.84 -8.58
CA SER A 237 0.64 5.39 -8.39
C SER A 237 -0.75 5.10 -7.84
N LEU A 238 -1.26 5.94 -6.95
CA LEU A 238 -2.62 5.83 -6.43
C LEU A 238 -3.65 6.05 -7.53
N ILE A 239 -3.45 7.06 -8.38
CA ILE A 239 -4.34 7.32 -9.51
C ILE A 239 -4.34 6.15 -10.49
N ALA A 240 -3.15 5.67 -10.87
CA ALA A 240 -2.98 4.54 -11.79
C ALA A 240 -3.59 3.24 -11.23
N GLY A 241 -3.32 2.94 -9.95
CA GLY A 241 -3.89 1.77 -9.26
C GLY A 241 -5.41 1.88 -9.08
N ALA A 242 -5.93 3.06 -8.74
CA ALA A 242 -7.38 3.28 -8.62
C ALA A 242 -8.09 3.23 -9.98
N TYR A 243 -7.41 3.66 -11.06
CA TYR A 243 -7.88 3.53 -12.44
C TYR A 243 -7.98 2.05 -12.83
N GLY A 244 -6.88 1.29 -12.74
CA GLY A 244 -6.88 -0.16 -13.07
C GLY A 244 -7.80 -1.00 -12.16
N ALA A 245 -8.03 -0.55 -10.93
CA ALA A 245 -9.00 -1.17 -10.01
C ALA A 245 -10.46 -0.81 -10.30
N ASN A 246 -10.76 0.08 -11.25
CA ASN A 246 -12.10 0.60 -11.54
C ASN A 246 -12.78 1.26 -10.33
N VAL A 247 -12.01 1.94 -9.47
CA VAL A 247 -12.53 2.68 -8.29
C VAL A 247 -12.28 4.18 -8.35
N LEU A 248 -11.53 4.67 -9.35
CA LEU A 248 -11.27 6.11 -9.52
C LEU A 248 -12.55 6.93 -9.72
N GLU A 249 -13.52 6.39 -10.46
CA GLU A 249 -14.81 7.05 -10.74
C GLU A 249 -15.60 7.41 -9.46
N ASN A 250 -15.46 6.60 -8.41
CA ASN A 250 -16.12 6.85 -7.12
C ASN A 250 -15.72 8.23 -6.55
N VAL A 251 -14.48 8.64 -6.79
CA VAL A 251 -13.91 9.90 -6.28
C VAL A 251 -14.44 11.11 -7.05
N ILE A 252 -14.54 10.97 -8.38
CA ILE A 252 -14.96 12.05 -9.29
C ILE A 252 -16.48 12.08 -9.50
N SER A 253 -17.24 11.10 -9.01
CA SER A 253 -18.69 10.98 -9.15
C SER A 253 -19.48 12.24 -8.74
N SER A 254 -18.96 13.02 -7.79
CA SER A 254 -19.58 14.27 -7.32
C SER A 254 -19.31 15.48 -8.22
N LEU A 255 -18.47 15.37 -9.24
CA LEU A 255 -18.12 16.47 -10.15
C LEU A 255 -19.12 16.62 -11.30
N GLU A 256 -19.13 17.81 -11.90
CA GLU A 256 -19.86 18.09 -13.14
C GLU A 256 -19.38 17.19 -14.29
N TYR A 257 -20.26 16.87 -15.24
CA TYR A 257 -19.97 15.94 -16.34
C TYR A 257 -18.68 16.29 -17.11
N ASP A 258 -18.50 17.56 -17.50
CA ASP A 258 -17.30 18.03 -18.22
C ASP A 258 -16.00 17.83 -17.42
N LYS A 259 -16.04 18.06 -16.10
CA LYS A 259 -14.89 17.85 -15.23
C LYS A 259 -14.57 16.37 -15.03
N ARG A 260 -15.59 15.50 -15.04
CA ARG A 260 -15.40 14.05 -14.93
C ARG A 260 -14.69 13.50 -16.17
N ASP A 261 -15.16 13.88 -17.35
CA ASP A 261 -14.60 13.45 -18.64
C ASP A 261 -13.13 13.86 -18.77
N LYS A 262 -12.83 15.12 -18.45
CA LYS A 262 -11.45 15.63 -18.41
C LYS A 262 -10.58 14.93 -17.35
N ALA A 263 -11.12 14.62 -16.18
CA ALA A 263 -10.39 13.93 -15.13
C ALA A 263 -10.01 12.48 -15.54
N ILE A 264 -10.91 11.77 -16.21
CA ILE A 264 -10.64 10.42 -16.75
C ILE A 264 -9.59 10.50 -17.85
N THR A 265 -9.78 11.40 -18.83
CA THR A 265 -8.80 11.64 -19.90
C THR A 265 -7.42 11.98 -19.32
N ARG A 266 -7.37 12.81 -18.26
CA ARG A 266 -6.12 13.14 -17.58
C ARG A 266 -5.49 11.93 -16.88
N ALA A 267 -6.29 11.06 -16.26
CA ALA A 267 -5.79 9.83 -15.65
C ALA A 267 -5.19 8.88 -16.69
N GLU A 268 -5.82 8.74 -17.86
CA GLU A 268 -5.30 7.97 -19.00
C GLU A 268 -4.00 8.57 -19.55
N GLU A 269 -3.92 9.90 -19.68
CA GLU A 269 -2.69 10.59 -20.08
C GLU A 269 -1.53 10.29 -19.13
N ILE A 270 -1.78 10.40 -17.82
CA ILE A 270 -0.81 10.09 -16.77
C ILE A 270 -0.41 8.62 -16.87
N LEU A 271 -1.37 7.70 -16.93
CA LEU A 271 -1.08 6.26 -17.01
C LEU A 271 -0.18 5.94 -18.21
N ALA A 272 -0.50 6.47 -19.39
CA ALA A 272 0.30 6.27 -20.61
C ALA A 272 1.68 6.95 -20.54
N GLN A 273 1.79 8.12 -19.90
CA GLN A 273 3.06 8.83 -19.74
C GLN A 273 4.02 8.10 -18.80
N PHE A 274 3.49 7.49 -17.74
CA PHE A 274 4.28 6.82 -16.70
C PHE A 274 4.36 5.28 -16.87
N SER A 275 3.68 4.68 -17.86
CA SER A 275 3.83 3.27 -18.23
C SER A 275 5.05 2.98 -19.12
N GLN A 276 5.93 3.97 -19.31
CA GLN A 276 7.17 3.86 -20.07
C GLN A 276 8.34 4.39 -19.24
N TYR A 277 9.56 3.88 -19.49
CA TYR A 277 10.75 4.29 -18.75
C TYR A 277 11.94 4.52 -19.70
N PRO A 278 12.66 5.66 -19.63
CA PRO A 278 12.45 6.79 -18.72
C PRO A 278 11.10 7.50 -18.93
N PHE A 279 10.58 8.16 -17.88
CA PHE A 279 9.32 8.91 -17.96
C PHE A 279 9.44 10.09 -18.94
N ASP A 280 8.45 10.27 -19.81
CA ASP A 280 8.43 11.39 -20.75
C ASP A 280 7.86 12.64 -20.07
N LEU A 281 8.73 13.38 -19.39
CA LEU A 281 8.38 14.63 -18.70
C LEU A 281 8.33 15.85 -19.63
N GLN A 282 8.59 15.68 -20.93
CA GLN A 282 8.54 16.77 -21.91
C GLN A 282 7.14 16.93 -22.52
N LYS A 283 6.31 15.89 -22.48
CA LYS A 283 4.95 15.91 -22.99
C LYS A 283 4.02 16.66 -22.03
N GLU A 284 3.55 17.82 -22.47
CA GLU A 284 2.60 18.65 -21.71
C GLU A 284 1.17 18.06 -21.71
N SER A 285 0.38 18.40 -20.68
CA SER A 285 -1.05 18.04 -20.61
C SER A 285 -1.86 18.82 -21.65
N LYS A 286 -2.77 18.14 -22.35
CA LYS A 286 -3.59 18.75 -23.41
C LYS A 286 -4.69 19.66 -22.86
N ASP A 287 -5.28 19.28 -21.72
CA ASP A 287 -6.46 19.94 -21.15
C ASP A 287 -6.13 21.04 -20.14
N GLY A 288 -4.85 21.35 -19.95
CA GLY A 288 -4.40 22.38 -19.00
C GLY A 288 -4.64 22.01 -17.53
N ILE A 289 -4.74 20.72 -17.23
CA ILE A 289 -4.90 20.17 -15.87
C ILE A 289 -3.53 19.72 -15.37
N SER A 290 -3.21 20.02 -14.10
CA SER A 290 -1.92 19.68 -13.47
C SER A 290 -0.70 20.06 -14.33
N VAL A 291 -0.70 21.27 -14.88
CA VAL A 291 0.34 21.70 -15.85
C VAL A 291 1.76 21.71 -15.26
N ASN A 292 1.88 21.82 -13.94
CA ASN A 292 3.14 21.76 -13.22
C ASN A 292 3.60 20.34 -12.87
N LEU A 293 2.80 19.29 -13.11
CA LEU A 293 3.12 17.92 -12.69
C LEU A 293 4.51 17.47 -13.15
N ASN A 294 4.84 17.67 -14.43
CA ASN A 294 6.11 17.22 -15.00
C ASN A 294 7.31 17.90 -14.34
N LYS A 295 7.21 19.20 -14.10
CA LYS A 295 8.26 20.00 -13.47
C LYS A 295 8.48 19.56 -12.01
N GLU A 296 7.40 19.46 -11.25
CA GLU A 296 7.46 19.05 -9.83
C GLU A 296 8.00 17.61 -9.69
N LEU A 297 7.62 16.71 -10.61
CA LEU A 297 8.17 15.36 -10.64
C LEU A 297 9.65 15.35 -10.99
N GLN A 298 10.10 16.16 -11.95
CA GLN A 298 11.51 16.27 -12.26
C GLN A 298 12.32 16.70 -11.03
N GLU A 299 11.85 17.71 -10.29
CA GLU A 299 12.48 18.16 -9.04
C GLU A 299 12.50 17.06 -7.95
N GLU A 300 11.41 16.28 -7.83
CA GLU A 300 11.34 15.13 -6.92
C GLU A 300 12.34 14.03 -7.30
N LEU A 301 12.50 13.74 -8.59
CA LEU A 301 13.43 12.73 -9.10
C LEU A 301 14.89 13.17 -8.92
N GLU A 302 15.21 14.43 -9.21
CA GLU A 302 16.54 15.02 -9.00
C GLU A 302 16.94 15.01 -7.51
N SER A 303 15.97 15.18 -6.61
CA SER A 303 16.16 15.10 -5.16
C SER A 303 16.43 13.68 -4.65
N ASN A 304 16.15 12.65 -5.44
CA ASN A 304 16.29 11.24 -5.07
C ASN A 304 17.14 10.46 -6.10
N PRO A 305 18.45 10.75 -6.25
CA PRO A 305 19.29 10.13 -7.26
C PRO A 305 19.46 8.62 -7.04
N GLY A 306 19.65 7.88 -8.14
CA GLY A 306 19.89 6.43 -8.11
C GLY A 306 18.64 5.59 -7.86
N SER A 307 17.44 6.15 -8.06
CA SER A 307 16.18 5.42 -7.96
C SER A 307 15.70 4.78 -9.26
N ASP A 308 16.46 4.90 -10.35
CA ASP A 308 16.02 4.58 -11.70
C ASP A 308 15.48 3.16 -11.85
N LEU A 309 16.24 2.16 -11.40
CA LEU A 309 15.84 0.76 -11.48
C LEU A 309 14.60 0.43 -10.64
N LYS A 310 14.26 1.24 -9.63
CA LYS A 310 13.05 1.10 -8.81
C LYS A 310 11.86 1.77 -9.50
N LEU A 311 12.07 2.93 -10.09
CA LEU A 311 11.05 3.65 -10.87
C LEU A 311 10.68 2.88 -12.14
N GLU A 312 11.64 2.15 -12.74
CA GLU A 312 11.41 1.23 -13.85
C GLU A 312 10.44 0.08 -13.45
N VAL A 313 10.47 -0.40 -12.19
CA VAL A 313 9.46 -1.36 -11.68
C VAL A 313 8.07 -0.71 -11.68
N ILE A 314 7.96 0.51 -11.16
CA ILE A 314 6.68 1.23 -11.07
C ILE A 314 6.09 1.44 -12.47
N ALA A 315 6.92 1.81 -13.45
CA ALA A 315 6.51 1.96 -14.83
C ALA A 315 5.97 0.64 -15.42
N GLY A 316 6.63 -0.48 -15.14
CA GLY A 316 6.17 -1.80 -15.57
C GLY A 316 4.85 -2.23 -14.92
N VAL A 317 4.60 -1.85 -13.67
CA VAL A 317 3.29 -2.06 -13.04
C VAL A 317 2.21 -1.18 -13.68
N PHE A 318 2.52 0.06 -14.04
CA PHE A 318 1.58 0.93 -14.74
C PHE A 318 1.25 0.41 -16.14
N GLU A 319 2.23 -0.19 -16.83
CA GLU A 319 2.00 -0.92 -18.08
C GLU A 319 1.05 -2.10 -17.88
N VAL A 320 1.14 -2.82 -16.76
CA VAL A 320 0.15 -3.87 -16.44
C VAL A 320 -1.24 -3.25 -16.22
N PHE A 321 -1.35 -2.15 -15.46
CA PHE A 321 -2.62 -1.47 -15.23
C PHE A 321 -3.29 -0.99 -16.52
N SER A 322 -2.53 -0.48 -17.50
CA SER A 322 -3.10 -0.05 -18.79
C SER A 322 -3.57 -1.21 -19.67
N ARG A 323 -3.11 -2.43 -19.41
CA ARG A 323 -3.50 -3.65 -20.13
C ARG A 323 -4.60 -4.44 -19.42
N MET A 324 -5.06 -4.02 -18.23
CA MET A 324 -6.07 -4.74 -17.45
C MET A 324 -7.42 -4.86 -18.16
N ASP A 325 -7.81 -3.88 -18.97
CA ASP A 325 -9.05 -3.93 -19.76
C ASP A 325 -9.04 -5.04 -20.81
N MET A 326 -7.87 -5.59 -21.16
CA MET A 326 -7.73 -6.72 -22.08
C MET A 326 -7.76 -8.08 -21.37
N LEU A 327 -7.71 -8.10 -20.03
CA LEU A 327 -7.64 -9.31 -19.20
C LEU A 327 -9.01 -9.75 -18.63
N LEU A 328 -10.03 -8.90 -18.71
CA LEU A 328 -11.38 -9.11 -18.14
C LEU A 328 -12.47 -9.18 -19.22
#